data_AF-A0A1H7KN00-F1
#
_entry.id   AF-A0A1H7KN00-F1
#
_cell.length_a   1.000
_cell.length_b   1.000
_cell.length_c   1.000
_cell.angle_alpha   90.00
_cell.angle_beta   90.00
_cell.angle_gamma   90.00
#
_symmetry.space_group_name_H-M   'P 1'
#
loop_
_entity.id
_entity.type
_entity.pdbx_description
1 polymer ?
#
loop_
_entity_poly.entity_id
_entity_poly.type
_entity_poly.pdbx_seq_one_letter_code
_entity_poly.pdbx_strand_id
1 'polypeptide(L)'
;MIFVINVTAIYASFSLNHMNAIYWGAILPVLYAIVVAPHALIGRPGMPRAAITKALIAKWNNADDLSRYIIQYWMALAYPSTSWKKRRNSVTLYLTSFFLCACYFAKESFVAGLIMFLAGYVLYQMSLRVDRPRLVYANPEFRVGGNDESSRREWELAAMSIIAFADLYPDDGTLKESANQVSEDGDVKFLLAHHRYDHGASWAS
;
A
#
# COMPACT_ATOMS: atom_id res chain seq x y z
N MET A 1 -3.96 9.39 17.76
CA MET A 1 -3.32 8.46 18.72
C MET A 1 -1.82 8.33 18.46
N ILE A 2 -1.37 7.69 17.36
CA ILE A 2 0.08 7.53 17.07
C ILE A 2 0.83 8.86 16.98
N PHE A 3 0.26 9.88 16.33
CA PHE A 3 0.86 11.22 16.29
C PHE A 3 1.07 11.80 17.70
N VAL A 4 0.04 11.74 18.55
CA VAL A 4 0.11 12.23 19.94
C VAL A 4 1.17 11.47 20.73
N ILE A 5 1.17 10.13 20.63
CA ILE A 5 2.16 9.28 21.31
C ILE A 5 3.59 9.62 20.84
N ASN A 6 3.81 9.85 19.54
CA ASN A 6 5.11 10.27 19.02
C ASN A 6 5.53 11.64 19.55
N VAL A 7 4.62 12.63 19.57
CA VAL A 7 4.91 13.96 20.13
C VAL A 7 5.28 13.85 21.60
N THR A 8 4.53 13.06 22.39
CA THR A 8 4.84 12.84 23.81
C THR A 8 6.17 12.10 23.99
N ALA A 9 6.47 11.10 23.17
CA ALA A 9 7.72 10.35 23.23
C ALA A 9 8.93 11.22 22.86
N ILE A 10 8.82 12.05 21.82
CA ILE A 10 9.86 13.03 21.44
C ILE A 10 10.05 14.04 22.56
N TYR A 11 8.96 14.63 23.07
CA TYR A 11 9.02 15.58 24.17
C TYR A 11 9.69 14.97 25.41
N ALA A 12 9.32 13.75 25.78
CA ALA A 12 9.94 13.01 26.88
C ALA A 12 11.43 12.72 26.60
N SER A 13 11.80 12.45 25.34
CA SER A 13 13.18 12.14 24.96
C SER A 13 14.14 13.30 25.11
N PHE A 14 13.64 14.53 24.98
CA PHE A 14 14.43 15.75 25.08
C PHE A 14 14.22 16.52 26.40
N SER A 15 13.15 16.24 27.15
CA SER A 15 12.84 16.91 28.42
C SER A 15 13.24 16.13 29.66
N LEU A 16 13.34 14.79 29.59
CA LEU A 16 13.75 13.97 30.72
C LEU A 16 15.27 13.91 30.82
N ASN A 17 15.82 14.31 31.95
CA ASN A 17 17.27 14.36 32.22
C ASN A 17 17.83 12.96 32.56
N HIS A 18 17.49 11.96 31.74
CA HIS A 18 17.99 10.59 31.86
C HIS A 18 18.95 10.27 30.70
N MET A 19 20.03 9.55 31.01
CA MET A 19 21.10 9.23 30.06
C MET A 19 20.60 8.50 28.79
N ASN A 20 19.53 7.73 28.89
CA ASN A 20 18.92 7.00 27.77
C ASN A 20 17.64 7.66 27.24
N ALA A 21 17.27 8.84 27.76
CA ALA A 21 16.01 9.50 27.41
C ALA A 21 15.90 9.74 25.91
N ILE A 22 17.04 10.11 25.29
CA ILE A 22 17.15 10.45 23.88
C ILE A 22 16.66 9.33 22.95
N TYR A 23 16.58 8.08 23.40
CA TYR A 23 16.16 6.93 22.61
C TYR A 23 14.66 6.60 22.68
N TRP A 24 13.89 7.18 23.61
CA TRP A 24 12.47 6.82 23.77
C TRP A 24 11.62 7.16 22.53
N GLY A 25 11.93 8.25 21.84
CA GLY A 25 11.28 8.66 20.60
C GLY A 25 11.53 7.71 19.43
N ALA A 26 12.65 6.98 19.45
CA ALA A 26 13.03 6.02 18.42
C ALA A 26 12.32 4.66 18.55
N ILE A 27 11.81 4.32 19.74
CA ILE A 27 11.22 3.00 20.01
C ILE A 27 9.94 2.78 19.19
N LEU A 28 9.07 3.79 19.10
CA LEU A 28 7.78 3.62 18.43
C LEU A 28 7.91 3.35 16.92
N PRO A 29 8.68 4.15 16.16
CA PRO A 29 8.88 3.88 14.74
C PRO A 29 9.57 2.54 14.48
N VAL A 30 10.56 2.17 15.30
CA VAL A 30 11.27 0.90 15.16
C VAL A 30 10.37 -0.30 15.46
N LEU A 31 9.60 -0.27 16.56
CA LEU A 31 8.64 -1.34 16.87
C LEU A 31 7.59 -1.49 15.77
N TYR A 32 7.08 -0.37 15.25
CA TYR A 32 6.13 -0.42 14.14
C TYR A 32 6.77 -1.02 12.87
N ALA A 33 8.01 -0.62 12.57
CA ALA A 33 8.78 -1.13 11.43
C ALA A 33 9.22 -2.61 11.57
N ILE A 34 9.14 -3.21 12.76
CA ILE A 34 9.45 -4.62 12.99
C ILE A 34 8.16 -5.46 13.06
N VAL A 35 7.13 -4.98 13.76
CA VAL A 35 5.92 -5.75 14.06
C VAL A 35 4.86 -5.59 12.97
N VAL A 36 4.60 -4.36 12.53
CA VAL A 36 3.51 -4.06 11.59
C VAL A 36 3.97 -4.24 10.16
N ALA A 37 5.23 -3.93 9.89
CA ALA A 37 5.91 -4.05 8.62
C ALA A 37 5.77 -5.41 7.91
N PRO A 38 6.07 -6.56 8.55
CA PRO A 38 5.82 -7.86 7.95
C PRO A 38 4.35 -8.06 7.63
N HIS A 39 3.44 -7.67 8.52
CA HIS A 39 2.00 -7.89 8.30
C HIS A 39 1.43 -6.97 7.21
N ALA A 40 1.96 -5.76 7.04
CA ALA A 40 1.53 -4.79 6.02
C ALA A 40 2.09 -5.12 4.63
N LEU A 41 3.29 -5.73 4.54
CA LEU A 41 3.89 -6.21 3.29
C LEU A 41 3.50 -7.66 2.94
N ILE A 42 3.09 -8.45 3.94
CA ILE A 42 2.82 -9.90 3.85
C ILE A 42 1.38 -10.16 4.33
N GLY A 43 0.42 -9.34 3.90
CA GLY A 43 -0.97 -9.78 3.92
C GLY A 43 -1.08 -10.96 2.96
N ARG A 44 -0.91 -12.19 3.45
CA ARG A 44 -0.99 -13.37 2.60
C ARG A 44 -2.41 -13.46 2.05
N PRO A 45 -2.55 -13.76 0.76
CA PRO A 45 -3.85 -14.07 0.22
C PRO A 45 -4.52 -15.17 1.04
N GLY A 46 -5.76 -14.93 1.47
CA GLY A 46 -6.60 -15.98 2.07
C GLY A 46 -6.94 -17.09 1.08
N MET A 47 -6.75 -16.82 -0.22
CA MET A 47 -6.92 -17.74 -1.33
C MET A 47 -5.55 -18.17 -1.90
N PRO A 48 -5.35 -19.45 -2.26
CA PRO A 48 -4.12 -19.89 -2.92
C PRO A 48 -3.85 -19.08 -4.21
N ARG A 49 -2.58 -18.74 -4.47
CA ARG A 49 -2.19 -17.94 -5.65
C ARG A 49 -2.71 -18.54 -6.96
N ALA A 50 -2.61 -19.86 -7.10
CA ALA A 50 -3.13 -20.57 -8.27
C ALA A 50 -4.65 -20.45 -8.43
N ALA A 51 -5.40 -20.37 -7.33
CA ALA A 51 -6.84 -20.20 -7.37
C ALA A 51 -7.24 -18.78 -7.81
N ILE A 52 -6.48 -17.75 -7.39
CA ILE A 52 -6.67 -16.36 -7.85
C ILE A 52 -6.48 -16.29 -9.37
N THR A 53 -5.35 -16.79 -9.87
CA THR A 53 -5.06 -16.76 -11.31
C THR A 53 -6.10 -17.54 -12.10
N LYS A 54 -6.50 -18.74 -11.64
CA LYS A 54 -7.54 -19.55 -12.30
C LYS A 54 -8.90 -18.85 -12.36
N ALA A 55 -9.31 -18.19 -11.28
CA ALA A 55 -10.56 -17.43 -11.25
C ALA A 55 -10.54 -16.22 -12.19
N LEU A 56 -9.39 -15.57 -12.33
CA LEU A 56 -9.23 -14.41 -13.22
C LEU A 56 -9.13 -14.79 -14.69
N ILE A 57 -8.45 -15.90 -15.05
CA ILE A 57 -8.32 -16.37 -16.45
C ILE A 57 -9.68 -16.52 -17.13
N ALA A 58 -10.70 -16.96 -16.40
CA ALA A 58 -12.04 -17.15 -16.96
C ALA A 58 -12.71 -15.83 -17.41
N LYS A 59 -12.27 -14.68 -16.89
CA LYS A 59 -12.92 -13.37 -17.08
C LYS A 59 -12.00 -12.29 -17.65
N TRP A 60 -10.68 -12.49 -17.63
CA TRP A 60 -9.68 -11.48 -17.97
C TRP A 60 -8.61 -12.04 -18.90
N ASN A 61 -8.32 -11.33 -19.99
CA ASN A 61 -7.28 -11.74 -20.95
C ASN A 61 -5.83 -11.51 -20.44
N ASN A 62 -5.66 -10.63 -19.45
CA ASN A 62 -4.39 -10.26 -18.83
C ASN A 62 -4.26 -10.81 -17.38
N ALA A 63 -4.92 -11.95 -17.12
CA ALA A 63 -5.05 -12.53 -15.79
C ALA A 63 -3.72 -12.79 -15.06
N ASP A 64 -2.63 -13.07 -15.77
CA ASP A 64 -1.31 -13.26 -15.17
C ASP A 64 -0.76 -11.98 -14.53
N ASP A 65 -0.72 -10.88 -15.29
CA ASP A 65 -0.24 -9.59 -14.78
C ASP A 65 -1.17 -9.07 -13.68
N LEU A 66 -2.48 -9.26 -13.85
CA LEU A 66 -3.51 -8.85 -12.90
C LEU A 66 -3.41 -9.64 -11.59
N SER A 67 -3.22 -10.96 -11.65
CA SER A 67 -3.07 -11.81 -10.47
C SER A 67 -1.79 -11.48 -9.70
N ARG A 68 -0.67 -11.21 -10.39
CA ARG A 68 0.57 -10.75 -9.73
C ARG A 68 0.36 -9.42 -9.02
N TYR A 69 -0.31 -8.45 -9.68
CA TYR A 69 -0.60 -7.14 -9.10
C TYR A 69 -1.51 -7.26 -7.87
N ILE A 70 -2.58 -8.07 -7.96
CA ILE A 70 -3.50 -8.35 -6.85
C ILE A 70 -2.77 -9.02 -5.68
N ILE A 71 -1.92 -10.02 -5.94
CA ILE A 71 -1.14 -10.69 -4.89
C ILE A 71 -0.16 -9.72 -4.23
N GLN A 72 0.49 -8.86 -5.01
CA GLN A 72 1.45 -7.88 -4.53
C GLN A 72 0.78 -6.82 -3.63
N TYR A 73 -0.44 -6.40 -3.97
CA TYR A 73 -1.18 -5.37 -3.24
C TYR A 73 -2.41 -5.92 -2.51
N TRP A 74 -2.39 -7.20 -2.15
CA TRP A 74 -3.53 -7.92 -1.57
C TRP A 74 -4.13 -7.21 -0.37
N MET A 75 -3.28 -6.75 0.56
CA MET A 75 -3.70 -6.05 1.77
C MET A 75 -4.45 -4.74 1.45
N ALA A 76 -4.05 -4.03 0.39
CA ALA A 76 -4.72 -2.81 -0.04
C ALA A 76 -6.13 -3.12 -0.56
N LEU A 77 -6.25 -4.15 -1.39
CA LEU A 77 -7.50 -4.53 -2.03
C LEU A 77 -8.48 -5.17 -1.04
N ALA A 78 -8.00 -6.08 -0.19
CA ALA A 78 -8.81 -6.80 0.79
C ALA A 78 -9.31 -5.93 1.96
N TYR A 79 -8.55 -4.90 2.36
CA TYR A 79 -8.88 -4.12 3.56
C TYR A 79 -8.81 -2.60 3.36
N PRO A 80 -9.64 -2.00 2.48
CA PRO A 80 -9.64 -0.58 2.14
C PRO A 80 -9.64 0.36 3.34
N SER A 81 -10.53 0.09 4.29
CA SER A 81 -10.74 0.94 5.46
C SER A 81 -9.55 0.94 6.42
N THR A 82 -8.74 -0.13 6.40
CA THR A 82 -7.54 -0.25 7.25
C THR A 82 -6.27 0.15 6.52
N SER A 83 -6.19 -0.02 5.19
CA SER A 83 -5.02 0.35 4.38
C SER A 83 -4.73 1.84 4.49
N TRP A 84 -5.75 2.69 4.33
CA TRP A 84 -5.61 4.14 4.48
C TRP A 84 -5.08 4.55 5.87
N LYS A 85 -5.66 3.99 6.93
CA LYS A 85 -5.23 4.26 8.32
C LYS A 85 -3.78 3.82 8.55
N LYS A 86 -3.40 2.65 8.05
CA LYS A 86 -2.03 2.11 8.13
C LYS A 86 -1.05 2.98 7.35
N ARG A 87 -1.42 3.46 6.16
CA ARG A 87 -0.59 4.40 5.37
C ARG A 87 -0.34 5.68 6.15
N ARG A 88 -1.39 6.32 6.68
CA ARG A 88 -1.23 7.56 7.47
C ARG A 88 -0.29 7.37 8.66
N ASN A 89 -0.42 6.24 9.37
CA ASN A 89 0.47 5.91 10.48
C ASN A 89 1.92 5.73 10.01
N SER A 90 2.15 5.00 8.92
CA SER A 90 3.48 4.85 8.33
C SER A 90 4.07 6.19 7.89
N VAL A 91 3.25 7.11 7.35
CA VAL A 91 3.67 8.46 6.96
C VAL A 91 4.18 9.24 8.16
N THR A 92 3.38 9.31 9.22
CA THR A 92 3.77 10.00 10.45
C THR A 92 5.06 9.41 11.04
N LEU A 93 5.20 8.08 11.03
CA LEU A 93 6.34 7.40 11.62
C LEU A 93 7.62 7.53 10.80
N TYR A 94 7.57 7.49 9.45
CA TYR A 94 8.79 7.70 8.66
C TYR A 94 9.29 9.13 8.77
N LEU A 95 8.39 10.12 8.76
CA LEU A 95 8.76 11.53 8.96
C LEU A 95 9.40 11.74 10.34
N THR A 96 8.81 11.12 11.36
CA THR A 96 9.38 11.12 12.72
C THR A 96 10.76 10.47 12.75
N SER A 97 10.94 9.38 12.01
CA SER A 97 12.22 8.66 11.95
C SER A 97 13.31 9.49 11.28
N PHE A 98 13.01 10.15 10.16
CA PHE A 98 13.96 11.03 9.49
C PHE A 98 14.28 12.27 10.31
N PHE A 99 13.30 12.83 11.01
CA PHE A 99 13.54 13.92 11.97
C PHE A 99 14.49 13.48 13.08
N LEU A 100 14.24 12.33 13.72
CA LEU A 100 15.11 11.78 14.77
C LEU A 100 16.50 11.42 14.24
N CYS A 101 16.60 10.94 13.00
CA CYS A 101 17.89 10.75 12.33
C CYS A 101 18.68 12.06 12.30
N ALA A 102 18.08 13.15 11.83
CA ALA A 102 18.75 14.46 11.81
C ALA A 102 19.16 14.92 13.22
N CYS A 103 18.30 14.73 14.23
CA CYS A 103 18.62 15.05 15.62
C CYS A 103 19.80 14.23 16.17
N TYR A 104 19.86 12.92 15.90
CA TYR A 104 20.95 12.06 16.37
C TYR A 104 22.27 12.41 15.69
N PHE A 105 22.26 12.72 14.39
CA PHE A 105 23.45 13.20 13.69
C PHE A 105 23.96 14.53 14.27
N ALA A 106 23.05 15.47 14.59
CA ALA A 106 23.41 16.73 15.25
C ALA A 106 23.97 16.54 16.67
N LYS A 107 23.71 15.38 17.30
CA LYS A 107 24.24 14.99 18.63
C LYS A 107 25.38 13.97 18.53
N GLU A 108 26.00 13.82 17.35
CA GLU A 108 27.11 12.90 17.08
C GLU A 108 26.79 11.41 17.39
N SER A 109 25.50 11.08 17.54
CA SER A 109 25.01 9.74 17.82
C SER A 109 24.74 8.96 16.52
N PHE A 110 25.79 8.77 15.71
CA PHE A 110 25.69 8.29 14.33
C PHE A 110 25.00 6.93 14.19
N VAL A 111 25.30 5.97 15.07
CA VAL A 111 24.70 4.61 15.02
C VAL A 111 23.18 4.68 15.19
N ALA A 112 22.69 5.47 16.14
CA ALA A 112 21.27 5.68 16.36
C ALA A 112 20.62 6.41 15.19
N GLY A 113 21.31 7.41 14.62
CA GLY A 113 20.87 8.09 13.41
C GLY A 113 20.68 7.13 12.24
N LEU A 114 21.64 6.22 12.01
CA LEU A 114 21.59 5.26 10.91
C LEU A 114 20.47 4.23 11.09
N ILE A 115 20.23 3.76 12.31
CA ILE A 115 19.08 2.89 12.63
C ILE A 115 17.76 3.61 12.31
N MET A 116 17.63 4.89 12.71
CA MET A 116 16.42 5.66 12.40
C MET A 116 16.25 5.94 10.92
N PHE A 117 17.35 6.13 10.17
CA PHE A 117 17.28 6.24 8.73
C PHE A 117 16.75 4.96 8.09
N LEU A 118 17.28 3.79 8.48
CA LEU A 118 16.81 2.49 7.99
C LEU A 118 15.33 2.26 8.34
N ALA A 119 14.93 2.53 9.58
CA ALA A 119 13.54 2.43 10.00
C ALA A 119 12.63 3.37 9.18
N GLY A 120 13.05 4.62 8.99
CA GLY A 120 12.35 5.61 8.18
C GLY A 120 12.20 5.16 6.73
N TYR A 121 13.27 4.62 6.12
CA TYR A 121 13.23 4.11 4.75
C TYR A 121 12.25 2.95 4.60
N VAL A 122 12.27 1.99 5.53
CA VAL A 122 11.33 0.86 5.54
C VAL A 122 9.88 1.34 5.66
N LEU A 123 9.61 2.27 6.58
CA LEU A 123 8.28 2.87 6.78
C LEU A 123 7.81 3.68 5.58
N TYR A 124 8.74 4.38 4.92
CA TYR A 124 8.48 5.11 3.67
C TYR A 124 8.06 4.14 2.56
N GLN A 125 8.83 3.08 2.32
CA GLN A 125 8.49 2.04 1.32
C GLN A 125 7.12 1.40 1.60
N MET A 126 6.77 1.20 2.87
CA MET A 126 5.44 0.72 3.27
C MET A 126 4.34 1.73 2.96
N SER A 127 4.57 3.01 3.25
CA SER A 127 3.59 4.06 2.97
C SER A 127 3.22 4.14 1.49
N LEU A 128 4.16 3.79 0.60
CA LEU A 128 3.94 3.73 -0.85
C LEU A 128 3.18 2.48 -1.27
N ARG A 129 3.42 1.32 -0.65
CA ARG A 129 2.84 0.03 -1.05
C ARG A 129 1.46 -0.25 -0.47
N VAL A 130 1.19 0.21 0.74
CA VAL A 130 0.00 -0.20 1.55
C VAL A 130 -1.33 0.15 0.89
N ASP A 131 -1.39 1.19 0.06
CA ASP A 131 -2.63 1.60 -0.62
C ASP A 131 -2.39 1.95 -2.10
N ARG A 132 -1.35 1.36 -2.70
CA ARG A 132 -0.84 1.73 -4.03
C ARG A 132 -1.90 1.67 -5.14
N PRO A 133 -2.73 0.61 -5.28
CA PRO A 133 -3.70 0.55 -6.38
C PRO A 133 -4.66 1.74 -6.40
N ARG A 134 -5.19 2.14 -5.24
CA ARG A 134 -6.12 3.29 -5.17
C ARG A 134 -5.42 4.62 -5.40
N LEU A 135 -4.16 4.75 -4.96
CA LEU A 135 -3.38 5.97 -5.15
C LEU A 135 -2.96 6.17 -6.60
N VAL A 136 -2.54 5.09 -7.25
CA VAL A 136 -2.21 5.11 -8.67
C VAL A 136 -3.46 5.46 -9.45
N TYR A 137 -4.59 4.80 -9.19
CA TYR A 137 -5.86 5.08 -9.86
C TYR A 137 -6.31 6.55 -9.70
N ALA A 138 -6.22 7.10 -8.48
CA ALA A 138 -6.63 8.46 -8.18
C ALA A 138 -5.65 9.55 -8.65
N ASN A 139 -4.42 9.21 -9.05
CA ASN A 139 -3.42 10.18 -9.46
C ASN A 139 -3.52 10.49 -10.97
N PRO A 140 -3.81 11.75 -11.36
CA PRO A 140 -3.89 12.15 -12.77
C PRO A 140 -2.61 11.91 -13.56
N GLU A 141 -1.44 11.97 -12.94
CA GLU A 141 -0.14 11.77 -13.62
C GLU A 141 -0.02 10.36 -14.19
N PHE A 142 -0.46 9.36 -13.43
CA PHE A 142 -0.48 7.96 -13.86
C PHE A 142 -1.53 7.74 -14.93
N ARG A 143 -2.68 8.43 -14.84
CA ARG A 143 -3.74 8.36 -15.85
C ARG A 143 -3.30 8.95 -17.18
N VAL A 144 -2.71 10.15 -17.20
CA VAL A 144 -2.26 10.78 -18.46
C VAL A 144 -1.06 10.03 -19.04
N GLY A 145 -0.33 9.28 -18.22
CA GLY A 145 0.82 8.47 -18.66
C GLY A 145 2.12 9.25 -18.79
N GLY A 146 2.13 10.56 -18.54
CA GLY A 146 3.32 11.41 -18.63
C GLY A 146 4.18 11.11 -19.87
N ASN A 147 5.50 11.12 -19.71
CA ASN A 147 6.46 10.70 -20.74
C ASN A 147 6.79 9.19 -20.67
N ASP A 148 6.06 8.40 -19.87
CA ASP A 148 6.45 7.02 -19.56
C ASP A 148 5.25 6.05 -19.63
N GLU A 149 5.28 5.19 -20.65
CA GLU A 149 4.35 4.08 -20.88
C GLU A 149 4.15 3.20 -19.62
N SER A 150 5.17 3.11 -18.77
CA SER A 150 5.10 2.32 -17.53
C SER A 150 4.05 2.83 -16.54
N SER A 151 3.88 4.16 -16.47
CA SER A 151 2.97 4.81 -15.52
C SER A 151 1.51 4.62 -15.93
N ARG A 152 1.24 4.70 -17.24
CA ARG A 152 -0.07 4.40 -17.79
C ARG A 152 -0.44 2.94 -17.58
N ARG A 153 0.48 2.01 -17.86
CA ARG A 153 0.25 0.57 -17.62
C ARG A 153 -0.02 0.27 -16.15
N GLU A 154 0.68 0.93 -15.22
CA GLU A 154 0.40 0.77 -13.79
C GLU A 154 -1.00 1.29 -13.43
N TRP A 155 -1.44 2.40 -14.02
CA TRP A 155 -2.80 2.93 -13.85
C TRP A 155 -3.87 1.95 -14.31
N GLU A 156 -3.69 1.35 -15.47
CA GLU A 156 -4.61 0.38 -16.05
C GLU A 156 -4.70 -0.88 -15.17
N LEU A 157 -3.55 -1.42 -14.74
CA LEU A 157 -3.51 -2.56 -13.82
C LEU A 157 -4.16 -2.23 -12.46
N ALA A 158 -3.95 -1.02 -11.95
CA ALA A 158 -4.57 -0.57 -10.72
C ALA A 158 -6.10 -0.52 -10.83
N ALA A 159 -6.64 0.11 -11.88
CA ALA A 159 -8.07 0.19 -12.14
C ALA A 159 -8.70 -1.20 -12.31
N MET A 160 -8.11 -2.04 -13.17
CA MET A 160 -8.58 -3.40 -13.40
C MET A 160 -8.51 -4.25 -12.12
N SER A 161 -7.47 -4.09 -11.30
CA SER A 161 -7.31 -4.86 -10.06
C SER A 161 -8.41 -4.59 -9.04
N ILE A 162 -8.92 -3.35 -8.96
CA ILE A 162 -10.02 -3.00 -8.05
C ILE A 162 -11.30 -3.75 -8.44
N ILE A 163 -11.61 -3.78 -9.75
CA ILE A 163 -12.79 -4.46 -10.29
C ILE A 163 -12.64 -5.98 -10.19
N ALA A 164 -11.50 -6.50 -10.63
CA ALA A 164 -11.19 -7.93 -10.62
C ALA A 164 -11.13 -8.50 -9.21
N PHE A 165 -10.76 -7.70 -8.20
CA PHE A 165 -10.79 -8.14 -6.82
C PHE A 165 -12.22 -8.29 -6.28
N ALA A 166 -13.16 -7.44 -6.71
CA ALA A 166 -14.58 -7.61 -6.39
C ALA A 166 -15.17 -8.87 -7.05
N ASP A 167 -14.69 -9.25 -8.23
CA ASP A 167 -15.06 -10.52 -8.88
C ASP A 167 -14.64 -11.76 -8.07
N LEU A 168 -13.62 -11.66 -7.22
CA LEU A 168 -13.16 -12.75 -6.34
C LEU A 168 -14.02 -12.88 -5.06
N TYR A 169 -14.71 -11.81 -4.66
CA TYR A 169 -15.52 -11.73 -3.43
C TYR A 169 -16.89 -11.07 -3.74
N PRO A 170 -17.77 -11.74 -4.51
CA PRO A 170 -19.01 -11.14 -4.99
C PRO A 170 -20.01 -10.78 -3.87
N ASP A 171 -19.86 -11.40 -2.71
CA ASP A 171 -20.72 -11.19 -1.54
C ASP A 171 -20.31 -9.97 -0.69
N ASP A 172 -19.14 -9.37 -0.95
CA ASP A 172 -18.69 -8.17 -0.24
C ASP A 172 -19.24 -6.90 -0.90
N GLY A 173 -20.29 -6.35 -0.28
CA GLY A 173 -20.95 -5.14 -0.76
C GLY A 173 -20.03 -3.92 -0.87
N THR A 174 -19.02 -3.80 -0.01
CA THR A 174 -18.11 -2.64 0.00
C THR A 174 -17.10 -2.67 -1.15
N LEU A 175 -16.62 -3.88 -1.48
CA LEU A 175 -15.76 -4.09 -2.64
C LEU A 175 -16.53 -3.89 -3.94
N LYS A 176 -17.78 -4.35 -3.99
CA LYS A 176 -18.66 -4.18 -5.14
C LYS A 176 -18.99 -2.72 -5.41
N GLU A 177 -19.29 -1.94 -4.38
CA GLU A 177 -19.54 -0.49 -4.52
C GLU A 177 -18.29 0.23 -5.05
N SER A 178 -17.11 -0.09 -4.50
CA SER A 178 -15.84 0.47 -4.99
C SER A 178 -15.59 0.12 -6.46
N ALA A 179 -15.85 -1.13 -6.86
CA ALA A 179 -15.71 -1.58 -8.24
C ALA A 179 -16.70 -0.89 -9.19
N ASN A 180 -17.95 -0.68 -8.75
CA ASN A 180 -18.95 0.02 -9.55
C ASN A 180 -18.53 1.47 -9.83
N GLN A 181 -18.06 2.19 -8.81
CA GLN A 181 -17.56 3.56 -8.97
C GLN A 181 -16.40 3.63 -9.97
N VAL A 182 -15.47 2.68 -9.93
CA VAL A 182 -14.35 2.62 -10.88
C VAL A 182 -14.82 2.24 -12.29
N SER A 183 -15.82 1.37 -12.41
CA SER A 183 -16.38 0.95 -13.71
C SER A 183 -17.17 2.05 -14.43
N GLU A 184 -17.62 3.08 -13.71
CA GLU A 184 -18.33 4.22 -14.30
C GLU A 184 -17.39 5.21 -15.00
N ASP A 185 -16.09 5.19 -14.70
CA ASP A 185 -15.08 6.03 -15.35
C ASP A 185 -14.96 5.68 -16.85
N GLY A 186 -15.06 6.71 -17.70
CA GLY A 186 -15.04 6.59 -19.15
C GLY A 186 -13.79 5.87 -19.67
N ASP A 187 -12.61 6.17 -19.14
CA ASP A 187 -11.36 5.53 -19.58
C ASP A 187 -11.31 4.06 -19.15
N VAL A 188 -11.90 3.75 -18.00
CA VAL A 188 -11.99 2.38 -17.49
C VAL A 188 -12.97 1.55 -18.31
N LYS A 189 -14.07 2.12 -18.80
CA LYS A 189 -15.01 1.41 -19.69
C LYS A 189 -14.32 0.89 -20.95
N PHE A 190 -13.43 1.68 -21.55
CA PHE A 190 -12.64 1.24 -22.70
C PHE A 190 -11.69 0.10 -22.33
N LEU A 191 -11.03 0.17 -21.16
CA LEU A 191 -10.18 -0.93 -20.68
C LEU A 191 -10.97 -2.21 -20.44
N LEU A 192 -12.15 -2.11 -19.84
CA LEU A 192 -13.01 -3.26 -19.57
C LEU A 192 -13.47 -3.93 -20.86
N ALA A 193 -13.88 -3.15 -21.86
CA ALA A 193 -14.24 -3.68 -23.18
C ALA A 193 -13.08 -4.41 -23.88
N HIS A 194 -11.84 -4.01 -23.61
CA HIS A 194 -10.65 -4.62 -24.21
C HIS A 194 -10.14 -5.85 -23.44
N HIS A 195 -10.24 -5.83 -22.11
CA HIS A 195 -9.59 -6.82 -21.23
C HIS A 195 -10.53 -7.84 -20.58
N ARG A 196 -11.81 -7.50 -20.44
CA ARG A 196 -12.79 -8.34 -19.75
C ARG A 196 -13.65 -9.11 -20.74
N TYR A 197 -13.86 -10.39 -20.48
CA TYR A 197 -14.80 -11.21 -21.23
C TYR A 197 -16.20 -11.01 -20.67
N ASP A 198 -17.08 -10.32 -21.41
CA ASP A 198 -18.45 -10.06 -20.98
C ASP A 198 -19.27 -11.34 -20.73
N HIS A 199 -18.90 -12.47 -21.36
CA HIS A 199 -19.58 -13.79 -21.24
C HIS A 199 -18.64 -14.96 -20.90
N GLY A 200 -17.48 -14.66 -20.30
CA GLY A 200 -16.46 -15.66 -20.00
C GLY A 200 -15.61 -16.05 -21.22
N ALA A 201 -14.39 -16.55 -20.97
CA ALA A 201 -13.45 -16.95 -22.01
C ALA A 201 -13.98 -18.18 -22.79
N SER A 202 -14.58 -17.96 -23.96
CA SER A 202 -15.15 -19.01 -24.82
C SER A 202 -14.12 -20.01 -25.38
N TRP A 203 -12.83 -19.81 -25.11
CA TRP A 203 -11.72 -20.65 -25.55
C TRP A 203 -11.18 -21.56 -24.44
N ALA A 204 -11.74 -21.47 -23.22
CA ALA A 204 -11.32 -22.27 -22.05
C ALA A 204 -12.26 -23.47 -21.76
N SER A 205 -13.18 -23.79 -22.68
CA SER A 205 -14.04 -24.98 -22.66
C SER A 205 -13.49 -26.09 -23.53
#